data_AF-A0A838JFZ9-F1
#
_entry.id   AF-A0A838JFZ9-F1
#
_cell.length_a   1.000
_cell.length_b   1.000
_cell.length_c   1.000
_cell.angle_alpha   90.00
_cell.angle_beta   90.00
_cell.angle_gamma   90.00
#
_symmetry.space_group_name_H-M   'P 1'
#
loop_
_entity.id
_entity.type
_entity.pdbx_description
1 polymer ?
#
loop_
_entity_poly.entity_id
_entity_poly.type
_entity_poly.pdbx_seq_one_letter_code
_entity_poly.pdbx_strand_id
1 'polypeptide(L)'
;CEDTTWAQKVATLLDNWRLSRTCWLCHREVRGYELHFSMCRATVTPYTQHLLESLNQDASAANLESMRVAVCTPCGSMITFKAGEEAERVRKEMTAKFDVALKRIQVLEERVDKLQFRH
;
A
#
# COMPACT_ATOMS: atom_id res chain seq x y z
N CYS A 1 -28.01 1.95 -26.19
CA CYS A 1 -27.57 1.28 -24.94
C CYS A 1 -26.23 1.81 -24.41
N GLU A 2 -25.42 2.48 -25.23
CA GLU A 2 -24.14 3.08 -24.80
C GLU A 2 -24.32 4.41 -24.05
N ASP A 3 -25.31 5.22 -24.43
CA ASP A 3 -25.58 6.54 -23.84
C ASP A 3 -25.94 6.48 -22.34
N THR A 4 -26.67 5.45 -21.91
CA THR A 4 -27.05 5.26 -20.50
C THR A 4 -25.85 4.91 -19.62
N THR A 5 -24.95 4.08 -20.14
CA THR A 5 -23.72 3.68 -19.45
C THR A 5 -22.75 4.86 -19.36
N TRP A 6 -22.66 5.67 -20.42
CA TRP A 6 -21.87 6.89 -20.42
C TRP A 6 -22.39 7.91 -19.41
N ALA A 7 -23.70 8.17 -19.40
CA ALA A 7 -24.32 9.10 -18.47
C ALA A 7 -24.09 8.70 -16.99
N GLN A 8 -24.18 7.40 -16.68
CA GLN A 8 -23.87 6.88 -15.35
C GLN A 8 -22.42 7.14 -14.94
N LYS A 9 -21.45 6.88 -15.83
CA LYS A 9 -20.03 7.16 -15.55
C LYS A 9 -19.78 8.65 -15.29
N VAL A 10 -20.37 9.52 -16.10
CA VAL A 10 -20.25 10.97 -15.92
C VAL A 10 -20.86 11.41 -14.59
N ALA A 11 -22.03 10.87 -14.22
CA ALA A 11 -22.66 11.16 -12.92
C ALA A 11 -21.75 10.77 -11.75
N THR A 12 -21.17 9.56 -11.78
CA THR A 12 -20.22 9.11 -10.75
C THR A 12 -18.98 10.01 -10.65
N LEU A 13 -18.42 10.42 -11.79
CA LEU A 13 -17.28 11.35 -11.80
C LEU A 13 -17.66 12.68 -11.15
N LEU A 14 -18.80 13.26 -11.50
CA LEU A 14 -19.28 14.52 -10.94
C LEU A 14 -19.54 14.42 -9.43
N ASP A 15 -20.07 13.29 -8.96
CA ASP A 15 -20.26 13.07 -7.52
C ASP A 15 -18.92 12.93 -6.79
N ASN A 16 -17.95 12.22 -7.38
CA ASN A 16 -16.60 12.11 -6.83
C ASN A 16 -15.88 13.47 -6.75
N TRP A 17 -16.09 14.35 -7.73
CA TRP A 17 -15.54 15.72 -7.75
C TRP A 17 -15.98 16.58 -6.57
N ARG A 18 -17.18 16.33 -6.02
CA ARG A 18 -17.72 17.08 -4.87
C ARG A 18 -17.05 16.71 -3.56
N LEU A 19 -16.39 15.55 -3.49
CA LEU A 19 -15.75 15.07 -2.28
C LEU A 19 -14.43 15.82 -2.06
N SER A 20 -14.31 16.49 -0.91
CA SER A 20 -13.07 17.12 -0.43
C SER A 20 -12.53 16.39 0.78
N ARG A 21 -11.20 16.23 0.87
CA ARG A 21 -10.48 15.67 2.00
C ARG A 21 -9.14 16.37 2.18
N THR A 22 -8.58 16.31 3.37
CA THR A 22 -7.16 16.65 3.58
C THR A 22 -6.28 15.42 3.39
N CYS A 23 -5.16 15.56 2.69
CA CYS A 23 -4.16 14.49 2.59
C CYS A 23 -3.53 14.24 3.97
N TRP A 24 -3.58 13.01 4.45
CA TRP A 24 -3.01 12.62 5.74
C TRP A 24 -1.49 12.85 5.85
N LEU A 25 -0.77 12.79 4.72
CA LEU A 25 0.69 12.91 4.71
C LEU A 25 1.19 14.36 4.56
N CYS A 26 0.63 15.11 3.61
CA CYS A 26 1.12 16.47 3.28
C CYS A 26 0.18 17.58 3.74
N HIS A 27 -0.95 17.23 4.36
CA HIS A 27 -1.94 18.14 4.93
C HIS A 27 -2.57 19.13 3.94
N ARG A 28 -2.42 18.89 2.64
CA ARG A 28 -3.07 19.69 1.59
C ARG A 28 -4.51 19.24 1.40
N GLU A 29 -5.44 20.19 1.30
CA GLU A 29 -6.81 19.93 0.85
C GLU A 29 -6.81 19.49 -0.63
N VAL A 30 -7.55 18.43 -0.91
CA VAL A 30 -7.70 17.83 -2.24
C VAL A 30 -9.15 17.47 -2.48
N ARG A 31 -9.60 17.59 -3.74
CA ARG A 31 -10.98 17.30 -4.15
C ARG A 31 -11.00 16.29 -5.27
N GLY A 32 -12.05 15.49 -5.42
CA GLY A 32 -12.11 14.45 -6.44
C GLY A 32 -11.59 13.11 -5.92
N TYR A 33 -12.48 12.34 -5.32
CA TYR A 33 -12.20 10.96 -4.89
C TYR A 33 -11.87 10.08 -6.11
N GLU A 34 -10.82 9.27 -6.01
CA GLU A 34 -10.23 8.46 -7.09
C GLU A 34 -9.72 9.26 -8.30
N LEU A 35 -9.68 10.60 -8.21
CA LEU A 35 -9.15 11.49 -9.25
C LEU A 35 -7.89 12.22 -8.78
N HIS A 36 -7.98 12.89 -7.63
CA HIS A 36 -6.85 13.61 -7.03
C HIS A 36 -6.45 13.04 -5.68
N PHE A 37 -7.30 12.24 -5.04
CA PHE A 37 -6.96 11.51 -3.83
C PHE A 37 -7.62 10.13 -3.77
N SER A 38 -7.06 9.24 -2.97
CA SER A 38 -7.57 7.89 -2.75
C SER A 38 -7.49 7.52 -1.27
N MET A 39 -8.30 6.54 -0.86
CA MET A 39 -8.26 6.00 0.50
C MET A 39 -7.33 4.79 0.57
N CYS A 40 -6.13 4.99 1.12
CA CYS A 40 -5.11 3.96 1.30
C CYS A 40 -5.28 3.23 2.63
N ARG A 41 -5.00 1.93 2.68
CA ARG A 41 -5.01 1.18 3.95
C ARG A 41 -3.90 1.69 4.86
N ALA A 42 -4.24 1.91 6.13
CA ALA A 42 -3.29 2.31 7.16
C ALA A 42 -3.84 1.90 8.54
N THR A 43 -2.94 1.70 9.50
CA THR A 43 -3.33 1.52 10.90
C THR A 43 -3.80 2.87 11.44
N VAL A 44 -5.10 3.00 11.66
CA VAL A 44 -5.71 4.20 12.25
C VAL A 44 -6.09 3.88 13.69
N THR A 45 -5.73 4.77 14.61
CA THR A 45 -6.09 4.65 16.03
C THR A 45 -6.91 5.86 16.46
N PRO A 46 -7.67 5.79 17.58
CA PRO A 46 -8.35 6.96 18.12
C PRO A 46 -7.39 8.13 18.36
N TYR A 47 -6.15 7.83 18.76
CA TYR A 47 -5.09 8.83 18.88
C TYR A 47 -4.78 9.53 17.54
N THR A 48 -4.81 8.83 16.41
CA THR A 48 -4.57 9.40 15.09
C THR A 48 -5.61 10.47 14.74
N GLN A 49 -6.90 10.20 14.98
CA GLN A 49 -7.95 11.20 14.75
C GLN A 49 -7.82 12.38 15.70
N HIS A 50 -7.60 12.11 17.00
CA HIS A 50 -7.44 13.16 18.00
C HIS A 50 -6.25 14.09 17.69
N LEU A 51 -5.15 13.51 17.19
CA LEU A 51 -4.00 14.30 16.74
C LEU A 51 -4.39 15.24 15.58
N LEU A 52 -5.12 14.75 14.57
CA LEU A 52 -5.58 15.59 13.45
C LEU A 52 -6.49 16.73 13.95
N GLU A 53 -7.43 16.43 14.85
CA GLU A 53 -8.28 17.44 15.49
C GLU A 53 -7.47 18.49 16.25
N SER A 54 -6.47 18.05 17.03
CA SER A 54 -5.60 18.94 17.81
C SER A 54 -4.75 19.87 16.94
N LEU A 55 -4.45 19.43 15.71
CA LEU A 55 -3.71 20.21 14.71
C LEU A 55 -4.63 21.07 13.82
N ASN A 56 -5.93 21.11 14.13
CA ASN A 56 -6.97 21.78 13.32
C ASN A 56 -6.99 21.27 11.87
N GLN A 57 -6.75 19.98 11.68
CA GLN A 57 -6.79 19.29 10.40
C GLN A 57 -8.07 18.46 10.27
N ASP A 58 -8.43 18.13 9.04
CA ASP A 58 -9.60 17.31 8.74
C ASP A 58 -9.43 15.88 9.29
N ALA A 59 -10.10 15.58 10.40
CA ALA A 59 -10.09 14.25 11.02
C ALA A 59 -10.68 13.16 10.10
N SER A 60 -11.54 13.53 9.13
CA SER A 60 -12.08 12.58 8.16
C SER A 60 -11.04 12.08 7.15
N ALA A 61 -9.84 12.68 7.15
CA ALA A 61 -8.67 12.14 6.47
C ALA A 61 -8.22 10.79 7.05
N ALA A 62 -8.64 10.44 8.28
CA ALA A 62 -8.38 9.15 8.89
C ALA A 62 -9.70 8.46 9.27
N ASN A 63 -10.00 7.34 8.62
CA ASN A 63 -11.22 6.57 8.85
C ASN A 63 -10.89 5.32 9.70
N LEU A 64 -11.37 5.33 10.95
CA LEU A 64 -11.21 4.24 11.91
C LEU A 64 -11.94 2.96 11.51
N GLU A 65 -13.17 3.07 11.01
CA GLU A 65 -14.01 1.91 10.68
C GLU A 65 -13.42 1.07 9.54
N SER A 66 -12.88 1.74 8.53
CA SER A 66 -12.32 1.11 7.34
C SER A 66 -10.80 0.91 7.39
N MET A 67 -10.13 1.40 8.44
CA MET A 67 -8.67 1.40 8.59
C MET A 67 -7.97 1.99 7.35
N ARG A 68 -8.41 3.20 6.97
CA ARG A 68 -7.92 3.89 5.78
C ARG A 68 -7.65 5.36 6.04
N VAL A 69 -6.69 5.89 5.30
CA VAL A 69 -6.35 7.32 5.28
C VAL A 69 -6.48 7.90 3.88
N ALA A 70 -6.93 9.14 3.79
CA ALA A 70 -6.98 9.90 2.55
C ALA A 70 -5.56 10.34 2.18
N VAL A 71 -5.12 10.01 0.97
CA VAL A 71 -3.80 10.41 0.46
C VAL A 71 -3.98 11.02 -0.92
N CYS A 72 -3.38 12.19 -1.15
CA CYS A 72 -3.37 12.78 -2.48
C CYS A 72 -2.53 11.93 -3.44
N THR A 73 -2.85 11.97 -4.72
CA THR A 73 -2.19 11.14 -5.75
C THR A 73 -0.66 11.24 -5.71
N PRO A 74 -0.04 12.44 -5.60
CA PRO A 74 1.42 12.54 -5.49
C PRO A 74 2.00 11.79 -4.28
N CYS A 75 1.40 11.97 -3.10
CA CYS A 75 1.83 11.29 -1.88
C CYS A 75 1.59 9.78 -1.97
N GLY A 76 0.47 9.35 -2.57
CA GLY A 76 0.14 7.95 -2.79
C GLY A 76 1.16 7.28 -3.70
N SER A 77 1.50 7.91 -4.84
CA SER A 77 2.51 7.41 -5.76
C SER A 77 3.89 7.28 -5.11
N MET A 78 4.28 8.25 -4.27
CA MET A 78 5.55 8.19 -3.53
C MET A 78 5.59 7.01 -2.55
N ILE A 79 4.50 6.79 -1.79
CA ILE A 79 4.40 5.66 -0.86
C ILE A 79 4.50 4.34 -1.63
N THR A 80 3.74 4.19 -2.73
CA THR A 80 3.78 2.99 -3.57
C THR A 80 5.16 2.73 -4.14
N PHE A 81 5.84 3.78 -4.62
CA PHE A 81 7.20 3.68 -5.15
C PHE A 81 8.17 3.18 -4.07
N LYS A 82 8.16 3.79 -2.88
CA LYS A 82 9.03 3.39 -1.77
C LYS A 82 8.74 1.96 -1.28
N ALA A 83 7.46 1.58 -1.21
CA ALA A 83 7.07 0.21 -0.89
C ALA A 83 7.59 -0.79 -1.93
N GLY A 84 7.58 -0.42 -3.21
CA GLY A 84 8.14 -1.23 -4.31
C GLY A 84 9.66 -1.40 -4.21
N GLU A 85 10.40 -0.33 -3.95
CA GLU A 85 11.86 -0.38 -3.73
C GLU A 85 12.22 -1.32 -2.57
N GLU A 86 11.49 -1.21 -1.46
CA GLU A 86 11.71 -2.03 -0.27
C GLU A 86 11.35 -3.50 -0.49
N ALA A 87 10.22 -3.78 -1.16
CA ALA A 87 9.83 -5.14 -1.52
C ALA A 87 10.89 -5.80 -2.41
N GLU A 88 11.47 -5.06 -3.35
CA GLU A 88 12.54 -5.57 -4.21
C GLU A 88 13.83 -5.84 -3.44
N ARG A 89 14.18 -4.97 -2.49
CA ARG A 89 15.31 -5.18 -1.59
C ARG A 89 15.16 -6.47 -0.78
N VAL A 90 14.00 -6.65 -0.15
CA VAL A 90 13.70 -7.86 0.64
C VAL A 90 13.70 -9.10 -0.25
N ARG A 91 13.14 -9.03 -1.46
CA ARG A 91 13.16 -10.13 -2.43
C ARG A 91 14.59 -10.59 -2.72
N LYS A 92 15.48 -9.65 -3.06
CA LYS A 92 16.90 -9.94 -3.35
C LYS A 92 17.61 -10.58 -2.15
N GLU A 93 17.37 -10.06 -0.96
CA GLU A 93 17.96 -10.60 0.27
C GLU A 93 17.47 -12.04 0.53
N MET A 94 16.18 -12.30 0.36
CA MET A 94 15.59 -13.64 0.54
C MET A 94 16.09 -14.61 -0.52
N THR A 95 16.16 -14.21 -1.80
CA THR A 95 16.73 -15.05 -2.86
C THR A 95 18.17 -15.44 -2.54
N ALA A 96 19.01 -14.50 -2.10
CA ALA A 96 20.39 -14.81 -1.71
C ALA A 96 20.44 -15.81 -0.53
N LYS A 97 19.54 -15.68 0.46
CA LYS A 97 19.43 -16.62 1.57
C LYS A 97 18.97 -18.02 1.11
N PHE A 98 18.03 -18.08 0.18
CA PHE A 98 17.57 -19.35 -0.41
C PHE A 98 18.67 -20.05 -1.19
N ASP A 99 19.46 -19.32 -2.00
CA ASP A 99 20.59 -19.89 -2.75
C ASP A 99 21.64 -20.51 -1.81
N VAL A 100 21.92 -19.84 -0.68
CA VAL A 100 22.83 -20.37 0.35
C VAL A 100 22.25 -21.64 0.99
N ALA A 101 20.95 -21.65 1.29
CA ALA A 101 20.28 -22.81 1.86
C ALA A 101 20.28 -24.00 0.90
N LEU A 102 19.96 -23.78 -0.38
CA LEU A 102 19.97 -24.81 -1.43
C LEU A 102 21.35 -25.42 -1.61
N LYS A 103 22.41 -24.61 -1.64
CA LYS A 103 23.79 -25.13 -1.70
C LYS A 103 24.14 -25.99 -0.48
N ARG A 104 23.70 -25.61 0.72
CA ARG A 104 23.91 -26.42 1.93
C ARG A 104 23.17 -27.74 1.86
N ILE A 105 21.94 -27.74 1.34
CA ILE A 105 21.16 -28.96 1.13
C ILE A 105 21.89 -29.89 0.16
N GLN A 106 22.34 -29.39 -1.00
CA GLN A 106 23.11 -30.18 -1.97
C GLN A 106 24.37 -30.81 -1.36
N VAL A 107 25.14 -30.03 -0.59
CA VAL A 107 26.33 -30.57 0.10
C VAL A 107 25.97 -31.65 1.11
N LEU A 108 24.82 -31.53 1.79
CA LEU A 108 24.34 -32.55 2.72
C LEU A 108 23.88 -33.81 1.98
N GLU A 109 23.15 -33.66 0.88
CA GLU A 109 22.73 -34.77 0.01
C GLU A 109 23.94 -35.56 -0.50
N GLU A 110 24.95 -34.88 -1.05
CA GLU A 110 26.19 -35.53 -1.49
C GLU A 110 26.92 -36.28 -0.37
N ARG A 111 26.86 -35.77 0.87
CA ARG A 111 27.47 -36.44 2.03
C ARG A 111 26.68 -37.67 2.46
N VAL A 112 25.35 -37.61 2.42
CA VAL A 112 24.48 -38.74 2.73
C VAL A 112 24.69 -39.85 1.71
N ASP A 113 24.74 -39.53 0.42
CA ASP A 113 24.98 -40.50 -0.65
C ASP A 113 26.32 -41.22 -0.43
N LYS A 114 27.40 -40.48 -0.14
CA LYS A 114 28.72 -41.07 0.15
C LYS A 114 28.74 -41.99 1.36
N LEU A 115 27.87 -41.74 2.36
CA LEU A 115 27.75 -42.59 3.53
C LEU A 115 26.94 -43.87 3.24
N GLN A 116 25.93 -43.79 2.38
CA GLN A 116 25.12 -44.94 1.99
C GLN A 116 25.88 -45.94 1.10
N PHE A 117 26.78 -45.48 0.22
CA PHE A 117 27.58 -46.35 -0.66
C PHE A 117 28.84 -46.96 0.00
N ARG A 118 29.09 -46.70 1.28
CA ARG A 118 30.22 -47.27 2.05
C ARG A 118 29.84 -48.46 2.94
N HIS A 119 28.57 -48.86 2.93
CA HIS A 119 28.07 -50.13 3.49
C HIS A 119 27.68 -51.08 2.36
#